data_AF-A0AAN9T7L3-F1
#
_entry.id   AF-A0AAN9T7L3-F1
#
_cell.length_a   1.000
_cell.length_b   1.000
_cell.length_c   1.000
_cell.angle_alpha   90.00
_cell.angle_beta   90.00
_cell.angle_gamma   90.00
#
_symmetry.space_group_name_H-M   'P 1'
#
loop_
_entity.id
_entity.type
_entity.pdbx_description
1 polymer ?
#
loop_
_entity_poly.entity_id
_entity_poly.type
_entity_poly.pdbx_seq_one_letter_code
_entity_poly.pdbx_strand_id
1 'polypeptide(L)'
;MNGQANHSETASLITCGKQKTNHLNNLSKTESRKEDIDEKDKSASSNPGCEITPQNRKVYLPDIVSSYRLLLDSLGENSSRQGLLKTPERAAKAMLFFTKGYDQSIEGAK
;
A
#
# COMPACT_ATOMS: atom_id res chain seq x y z
N MET A 1 -38.73 -24.20 -51.66
CA MET A 1 -37.81 -23.24 -51.03
C MET A 1 -38.35 -22.98 -49.62
N ASN A 2 -37.93 -23.78 -48.63
CA ASN A 2 -38.40 -23.68 -47.26
C ASN A 2 -37.21 -23.29 -46.39
N GLY A 3 -37.17 -22.02 -45.97
CA GLY A 3 -36.14 -21.46 -45.12
C GLY A 3 -36.37 -21.84 -43.66
N GLN A 4 -35.37 -22.48 -43.06
CA GLN A 4 -35.32 -22.76 -41.62
C GLN A 4 -34.93 -21.48 -40.88
N ALA A 5 -35.85 -20.94 -40.08
CA ALA A 5 -35.55 -19.93 -39.07
C ALA A 5 -35.18 -20.65 -37.76
N ASN A 6 -33.88 -20.81 -37.51
CA ASN A 6 -33.35 -21.23 -36.21
C ASN A 6 -33.02 -19.97 -35.41
N HIS A 7 -33.95 -19.53 -34.57
CA HIS A 7 -33.69 -18.48 -33.59
C HIS A 7 -33.52 -19.16 -32.23
N SER A 8 -32.31 -19.61 -31.93
CA SER A 8 -31.94 -20.10 -30.59
C SER A 8 -31.10 -19.04 -29.89
N GLU A 9 -31.68 -18.50 -28.83
CA GLU A 9 -31.16 -17.49 -27.93
C GLU A 9 -29.80 -17.89 -27.33
N THR A 10 -28.81 -17.00 -27.39
CA THR A 10 -27.76 -16.93 -26.35
C THR A 10 -27.30 -15.47 -26.18
N ALA A 11 -28.09 -14.69 -25.45
CA ALA A 11 -27.63 -13.43 -24.88
C ALA A 11 -26.72 -13.74 -23.68
N SER A 12 -25.41 -13.85 -23.92
CA SER A 12 -24.44 -13.94 -22.82
C SER A 12 -24.08 -12.53 -22.36
N LEU A 13 -24.82 -12.06 -21.37
CA LEU A 13 -24.48 -10.90 -20.54
C LEU A 13 -23.14 -11.18 -19.87
N ILE A 14 -22.07 -10.48 -20.26
CA ILE A 14 -20.88 -10.36 -19.42
C ILE A 14 -21.28 -9.51 -18.23
N THR A 15 -21.72 -10.18 -17.17
CA THR A 15 -21.96 -9.59 -15.86
C THR A 15 -20.62 -9.06 -15.33
N CYS A 16 -20.49 -7.74 -15.23
CA CYS A 16 -19.47 -7.10 -14.40
C CYS A 16 -19.64 -7.62 -12.97
N GLY A 17 -18.71 -8.48 -12.53
CA GLY A 17 -18.70 -9.06 -11.20
C GLY A 17 -18.51 -7.96 -10.16
N LYS A 18 -19.60 -7.50 -9.57
CA LYS A 18 -19.61 -6.77 -8.30
C LYS A 18 -19.02 -7.70 -7.25
N GLN A 19 -17.72 -7.59 -6.97
CA GLN A 19 -17.19 -8.13 -5.73
C GLN A 19 -17.67 -7.23 -4.59
N LYS A 20 -18.43 -7.85 -3.69
CA LYS A 20 -19.03 -7.25 -2.51
C LYS A 20 -17.95 -6.62 -1.64
N THR A 21 -18.25 -5.41 -1.18
CA THR A 21 -17.57 -4.77 -0.06
C THR A 21 -17.73 -5.64 1.20
N ASN A 22 -16.64 -6.22 1.69
CA ASN A 22 -16.61 -6.79 3.03
C ASN A 22 -16.19 -5.71 4.03
N HIS A 23 -17.23 -5.16 4.63
CA HIS A 23 -17.39 -4.70 5.99
C HIS A 23 -16.14 -4.66 6.89
N LEU A 24 -15.99 -3.47 7.48
CA LEU A 24 -15.17 -3.05 8.61
C LEU A 24 -14.99 -4.06 9.77
N ASN A 25 -13.82 -3.88 10.42
CA ASN A 25 -13.45 -4.14 11.82
C ASN A 25 -12.87 -5.50 12.19
N ASN A 26 -11.65 -5.47 12.72
CA ASN A 26 -11.35 -6.00 14.06
C ASN A 26 -10.13 -5.30 14.67
N LEU A 27 -10.43 -4.27 15.46
CA LEU A 27 -9.59 -3.78 16.54
C LEU A 27 -9.81 -4.73 17.75
N SER A 28 -8.72 -5.09 18.42
CA SER A 28 -8.64 -5.87 19.68
C SER A 28 -8.78 -7.40 19.61
N LYS A 29 -7.64 -8.09 19.68
CA LYS A 29 -7.39 -9.03 20.79
C LYS A 29 -5.89 -9.30 20.96
N THR A 30 -5.35 -8.74 22.04
CA THR A 30 -4.12 -9.19 22.68
C THR A 30 -4.38 -10.50 23.42
N GLU A 31 -3.28 -11.23 23.65
CA GLU A 31 -3.04 -12.30 24.62
C GLU A 31 -2.91 -13.75 24.10
N SER A 32 -1.65 -14.19 24.18
CA SER A 32 -1.21 -15.50 24.69
C SER A 32 -1.05 -16.66 23.70
N ARG A 33 0.11 -16.70 23.04
CA ARG A 33 0.85 -17.95 22.80
C ARG A 33 2.35 -17.69 22.92
N LYS A 34 2.95 -18.22 23.99
CA LYS A 34 4.41 -18.31 24.18
C LYS A 34 4.90 -19.47 23.32
N GLU A 35 5.81 -19.20 22.39
CA GLU A 35 6.80 -20.18 21.92
C GLU A 35 8.13 -19.44 21.79
N ASP A 36 9.12 -19.92 22.53
CA ASP A 36 10.46 -19.39 22.65
C ASP A 36 11.23 -19.63 21.34
N ILE A 37 11.61 -18.56 20.65
CA ILE A 37 12.58 -18.57 19.55
C ILE A 37 13.31 -17.22 19.51
N ASP A 38 14.61 -17.30 19.26
CA ASP A 38 15.63 -16.34 19.65
C ASP A 38 15.49 -14.92 19.05
N GLU A 39 15.67 -13.94 19.94
CA GLU A 39 16.15 -12.57 19.76
C GLU A 39 16.52 -12.12 18.31
N LYS A 40 15.57 -11.53 17.57
CA LYS A 40 15.84 -10.25 16.84
C LYS A 40 14.67 -9.47 16.21
N ASP A 41 13.41 -9.68 16.55
CA ASP A 41 12.34 -8.87 15.96
C ASP A 41 11.80 -7.82 16.94
N LYS A 42 12.34 -6.60 16.84
CA LYS A 42 11.74 -5.39 17.42
C LYS A 42 10.40 -5.12 16.71
N SER A 43 9.36 -5.83 17.11
CA SER A 43 7.96 -5.49 16.84
C SER A 43 7.52 -4.39 17.81
N ALA A 44 8.15 -3.22 17.71
CA ALA A 44 7.76 -2.06 18.50
C ALA A 44 6.58 -1.36 17.85
N SER A 45 5.38 -1.81 18.20
CA SER A 45 4.24 -0.92 18.41
C SER A 45 4.59 0.05 19.54
N SER A 46 5.40 1.05 19.24
CA SER A 46 5.59 2.22 20.09
C SER A 46 5.13 3.41 19.29
N ASN A 47 3.99 4.01 19.66
CA ASN A 47 3.77 5.42 19.38
C ASN A 47 5.01 6.18 19.87
N PRO A 48 5.87 6.72 19.00
CA PRO A 48 6.76 7.76 19.44
C PRO A 48 5.89 9.00 19.58
N GLY A 49 5.97 9.68 20.72
CA GLY A 49 5.46 11.04 20.82
C GLY A 49 5.88 11.86 19.61
N CYS A 50 5.01 12.77 19.22
CA CYS A 50 5.13 13.71 18.11
C CYS A 50 6.40 14.56 18.23
N GLU A 51 7.54 13.98 17.91
CA GLU A 51 8.79 14.70 17.72
C GLU A 51 9.47 14.06 16.50
N ILE A 52 9.04 14.52 15.33
CA ILE A 52 9.68 14.20 14.06
C ILE A 52 11.03 14.90 14.09
N THR A 53 12.05 14.21 14.61
CA THR A 53 13.42 14.71 14.55
C THR A 53 13.96 14.56 13.11
N PRO A 54 14.74 15.55 12.61
CA PRO A 54 15.28 15.55 11.24
C PRO A 54 16.05 14.28 10.85
N GLN A 55 16.60 13.57 11.82
CA GLN A 55 17.56 12.50 11.60
C GLN A 55 16.95 11.13 11.24
N ASN A 56 15.65 10.90 11.43
CA ASN A 56 15.09 9.54 11.33
C ASN A 56 14.06 9.30 10.21
N ARG A 57 13.96 10.23 9.23
CA ARG A 57 12.92 10.18 8.18
C ARG A 57 12.92 8.89 7.33
N LYS A 58 14.07 8.23 7.22
CA LYS A 58 14.22 6.96 6.44
C LYS A 58 13.49 5.78 7.08
N VAL A 59 13.13 5.85 8.35
CA VAL A 59 12.36 4.78 9.02
C VAL A 59 10.99 4.57 8.38
N TYR A 60 10.38 5.64 7.84
CA TYR A 60 9.09 5.58 7.16
C TYR A 60 9.17 5.13 5.69
N LEU A 61 10.38 4.98 5.14
CA LEU A 61 10.57 4.58 3.74
C LEU A 61 9.81 3.28 3.39
N PRO A 62 9.93 2.15 4.12
CA PRO A 62 9.21 0.92 3.79
C PRO A 62 7.69 1.10 3.75
N ASP A 63 7.13 1.88 4.67
CA ASP A 63 5.68 2.12 4.76
C ASP A 63 5.18 2.96 3.58
N ILE A 64 5.94 4.00 3.20
CA ILE A 64 5.63 4.85 2.06
C ILE A 64 5.76 4.07 0.74
N VAL A 65 6.77 3.19 0.64
CA VAL A 65 6.93 2.29 -0.51
C VAL A 65 5.73 1.34 -0.66
N SER A 66 5.27 0.76 0.45
CA SER A 66 4.11 -0.12 0.46
C SER A 66 2.84 0.63 0.05
N SER A 67 2.69 1.87 0.52
CA SER A 67 1.59 2.76 0.14
C SER A 67 1.59 3.07 -1.37
N TYR A 68 2.77 3.30 -1.96
CA TYR A 68 2.87 3.51 -3.41
C TYR A 68 2.55 2.27 -4.24
N ARG A 69 2.87 1.07 -3.76
CA ARG A 69 2.44 -0.18 -4.42
C ARG A 69 0.92 -0.29 -4.44
N LEU A 70 0.28 -0.07 -3.29
CA LEU A 70 -1.17 -0.08 -3.18
C LEU A 70 -1.83 0.97 -4.09
N LEU A 71 -1.23 2.15 -4.21
CA LEU A 71 -1.71 3.19 -5.11
C LEU A 71 -1.67 2.74 -6.58
N LEU A 72 -0.56 2.14 -7.03
CA LEU A 72 -0.44 1.61 -8.40
C LEU A 72 -1.50 0.54 -8.67
N ASP A 73 -1.68 -0.40 -7.74
CA ASP A 73 -2.67 -1.47 -7.87
C ASP A 73 -4.11 -0.90 -7.90
N SER A 74 -4.38 0.16 -7.11
CA SER A 74 -5.67 0.86 -7.10
C SER A 74 -5.97 1.60 -8.41
N LEU A 75 -4.93 2.00 -9.15
CA LEU A 75 -5.04 2.59 -10.49
C LEU A 75 -5.26 1.52 -11.58
N GLY A 76 -5.23 0.23 -11.24
CA GLY A 76 -5.30 -0.87 -12.19
C GLY A 76 -3.96 -1.14 -12.91
N GLU A 77 -2.86 -0.58 -12.42
CA GLU A 77 -1.52 -0.90 -12.93
C GLU A 77 -1.00 -2.22 -12.36
N ASN A 78 -0.06 -2.84 -13.07
CA ASN A 78 0.63 -4.03 -12.58
C ASN A 78 2.01 -3.66 -12.01
N SER A 79 2.09 -3.57 -10.68
CA SER A 79 3.30 -3.26 -9.91
C SER A 79 4.49 -4.21 -10.16
N SER A 80 4.23 -5.42 -10.69
CA SER A 80 5.26 -6.43 -11.02
C SER A 80 5.87 -6.26 -12.41
N ARG A 81 5.41 -5.28 -13.22
CA ARG A 81 6.00 -4.98 -14.53
C ARG A 81 7.44 -4.47 -14.37
N GLN A 82 8.34 -4.90 -15.26
CA GLN A 82 9.77 -4.51 -15.23
C GLN A 82 10.01 -2.99 -15.05
N GLY A 83 9.23 -2.15 -15.73
CA GLY A 83 9.33 -0.68 -15.61
C GLY A 83 8.86 -0.11 -14.26
N LEU A 84 7.99 -0.84 -13.56
CA LEU A 84 7.35 -0.40 -12.31
C LEU A 84 7.96 -1.01 -11.04
N LEU A 85 8.77 -2.07 -11.14
CA LEU A 85 9.38 -2.74 -9.99
C LEU A 85 10.08 -1.78 -9.01
N LYS A 86 10.79 -0.78 -9.55
CA LYS A 86 11.51 0.24 -8.76
C LYS A 86 10.72 1.54 -8.57
N THR A 87 9.54 1.69 -9.17
CA THR A 87 8.74 2.92 -9.08
C THR A 87 8.33 3.25 -7.65
N PRO A 88 7.79 2.31 -6.84
CA PRO A 88 7.40 2.61 -5.46
C PRO A 88 8.57 3.13 -4.61
N GLU A 89 9.75 2.54 -4.75
CA GLU A 89 10.97 2.96 -4.05
C GLU A 89 11.43 4.36 -4.47
N ARG A 90 11.47 4.62 -5.78
CA ARG A 90 11.82 5.95 -6.31
C ARG A 90 10.83 7.01 -5.87
N ALA A 91 9.55 6.73 -5.94
CA ALA A 91 8.48 7.66 -5.56
C ALA A 91 8.55 7.99 -4.07
N ALA A 92 8.72 6.99 -3.21
CA ALA A 92 8.91 7.21 -1.77
C ALA A 92 10.12 8.11 -1.48
N LYS A 93 11.28 7.81 -2.09
CA LYS A 93 12.49 8.63 -1.93
C LYS A 93 12.29 10.06 -2.43
N ALA A 94 11.60 10.24 -3.55
CA ALA A 94 11.25 11.56 -4.08
C ALA A 94 10.34 12.34 -3.13
N MET A 95 9.32 11.70 -2.55
CA MET A 95 8.45 12.33 -1.55
C MET A 95 9.24 12.82 -0.35
N LEU A 96 10.09 11.97 0.25
CA LEU A 96 10.93 12.37 1.38
C LEU A 96 11.83 13.57 1.03
N PHE A 97 12.30 13.64 -0.21
CA PHE A 97 13.10 14.77 -0.68
C PHE A 97 12.26 16.04 -0.86
N PHE A 98 11.07 15.95 -1.45
CA PHE A 98 10.20 17.12 -1.64
C PHE A 98 9.71 17.70 -0.32
N THR A 99 9.46 16.84 0.67
CA THR A 99 9.01 17.27 2.00
C THR A 99 10.18 17.55 2.95
N LYS A 100 11.42 17.61 2.46
CA LYS A 100 12.59 17.69 3.35
C LYS A 100 12.67 18.97 4.18
N GLY A 101 12.04 20.04 3.70
CA GLY A 101 12.03 21.35 4.32
C GLY A 101 11.27 21.44 5.64
N TYR A 102 10.36 20.51 5.94
CA TYR A 102 9.66 20.48 7.24
C TYR A 102 10.60 20.25 8.43
N ASP A 103 11.78 19.66 8.16
CA ASP A 103 12.77 19.33 9.18
C ASP A 103 13.88 20.40 9.26
N GLN A 104 13.77 21.48 8.47
CA GLN A 104 14.77 22.55 8.41
C GLN A 104 14.30 23.75 9.22
N SER A 105 15.07 24.12 10.25
CA SER A 105 14.87 25.35 11.02
C SER A 105 15.82 26.45 10.56
N ILE A 106 15.39 27.71 10.65
CA ILE A 106 16.16 28.89 10.23
C ILE A 106 17.37 29.13 11.15
N GLU A 107 17.32 28.64 12.39
CA GLU A 107 18.34 28.82 13.43
C GLU A 107 19.73 28.27 13.07
N GLY A 108 19.81 27.35 12.10
CA GLY A 108 21.08 26.81 11.59
C GLY A 108 21.68 27.58 10.41
N ALA A 109 21.01 28.62 9.88
CA ALA A 109 21.53 29.46 8.81
C ALA A 109 22.32 30.65 9.39
N LYS A 110 23.57 30.40 9.80
CA LYS A 110 24.55 31.43 10.18
C LYS A 110 25.72 31.44 9.22
#